data_AF-A0A9X0DA36-F1
#
_entry.id   AF-A0A9X0DA36-F1
#
_cell.length_a   1.000
_cell.length_b   1.000
_cell.length_c   1.000
_cell.angle_alpha   90.00
_cell.angle_beta   90.00
_cell.angle_gamma   90.00
#
_symmetry.space_group_name_H-M   'P 1'
#
loop_
_entity.id
_entity.type
_entity.pdbx_description
1 polymer ?
#
loop_
_entity_poly.entity_id
_entity_poly.type
_entity_poly.pdbx_seq_one_letter_code
_entity_poly.pdbx_strand_id
1 'polypeptide(L)'
;MIKRQTTRSVVSCTQECLSEPLCSSFNFHSSSASQGVCELYKDGDEMKLTHKPGWFCGHILGERQKKVKPPAECKTWRTKDGGCCVFPFRYQGRLRASCVFDGQLWCSLTENYDIDKIKGVCEDFKFTFTTLGAQGPTGPADTSGYQGTTLQHKVRMDSGIQIWQVPLNGSYVIEAWGASGAQGRPSTGASAVAGGKGAYMKGTFNLTHGTFLKILVGQSGQHWHDWLSVTWGVALIVAGGGGGGGAKPGDSYKGDPGQTTGEGSQAGGSNGTGGIILEKGSPSSSFEGGAGGGLIGDGESDVTATGGKSFRNGGEGGSSFNGGKGGFGGGGGGFKYPGAGGGYSGGGVLMNGNKVIAGGGGSFNRGVNQ
;
A
#
# COMPACT_ATOMS: atom_id res chain seq x y z
N MET A 1 -8.48 -45.15 -11.06
CA MET A 1 -9.25 -45.64 -9.90
C MET A 1 -8.93 -44.70 -8.73
N ILE A 2 -9.95 -44.11 -8.12
CA ILE A 2 -9.82 -43.16 -7.00
C ILE A 2 -9.60 -43.90 -5.69
N LYS A 3 -10.46 -44.89 -5.41
CA LYS A 3 -10.51 -45.58 -4.12
C LYS A 3 -11.09 -46.98 -4.29
N ARG A 4 -10.59 -47.93 -3.50
CA ARG A 4 -11.14 -49.28 -3.37
C ARG A 4 -11.37 -49.55 -1.88
N GLN A 5 -12.60 -49.91 -1.53
CA GLN A 5 -13.02 -50.08 -0.14
C GLN A 5 -14.11 -51.14 -0.01
N THR A 6 -14.51 -51.45 1.22
CA THR A 6 -15.59 -52.41 1.47
C THR A 6 -16.86 -51.69 1.92
N THR A 7 -17.99 -51.99 1.29
CA THR A 7 -19.29 -51.39 1.61
C THR A 7 -20.34 -52.48 1.88
N ARG A 8 -21.40 -52.13 2.60
CA ARG A 8 -22.45 -53.09 2.98
C ARG A 8 -23.38 -53.47 1.82
N SER A 9 -23.48 -52.62 0.81
CA SER A 9 -24.35 -52.82 -0.34
C SER A 9 -23.87 -52.00 -1.53
N VAL A 10 -24.48 -52.26 -2.69
CA VAL A 10 -24.33 -51.44 -3.89
C VAL A 10 -24.77 -49.99 -3.63
N VAL A 11 -25.84 -49.78 -2.85
CA VAL A 11 -26.35 -48.44 -2.51
C VAL A 11 -25.32 -47.67 -1.69
N SER A 12 -24.69 -48.33 -0.70
CA SER A 12 -23.62 -47.73 0.08
C SER A 12 -22.42 -47.38 -0.82
N CYS A 13 -22.07 -48.22 -1.80
CA CYS A 13 -21.02 -47.91 -2.76
C CYS A 13 -21.36 -46.69 -3.64
N THR A 14 -22.61 -46.59 -4.08
CA THR A 14 -23.12 -45.43 -4.82
C THR A 14 -23.07 -44.15 -3.98
N GLN A 15 -23.45 -44.21 -2.70
CA GLN A 15 -23.37 -43.07 -1.77
C GLN A 15 -21.93 -42.62 -1.54
N GLU A 16 -20.99 -43.56 -1.42
CA GLU A 16 -19.57 -43.25 -1.29
C GLU A 16 -19.04 -42.53 -2.55
N CYS A 17 -19.43 -43.00 -3.74
CA CYS A 17 -19.14 -42.27 -4.99
C CYS A 17 -19.76 -40.87 -4.99
N LEU A 18 -21.01 -40.73 -4.54
CA LEU A 18 -21.67 -39.43 -4.43
C LEU A 18 -21.02 -38.49 -3.40
N SER A 19 -20.28 -39.03 -2.43
CA SER A 19 -19.55 -38.25 -1.42
C SER A 19 -18.12 -37.89 -1.84
N GLU A 20 -17.57 -38.58 -2.86
CA GLU A 20 -16.22 -38.36 -3.37
C GLU A 20 -16.27 -37.35 -4.55
N PRO A 21 -15.68 -36.14 -4.41
CA PRO A 21 -15.86 -35.05 -5.37
C PRO A 21 -15.42 -35.35 -6.81
N LEU A 22 -14.50 -36.29 -7.00
CA LEU A 22 -13.97 -36.67 -8.31
C LEU A 22 -14.61 -37.94 -8.89
N CYS A 23 -15.51 -38.61 -8.15
CA CYS A 23 -16.09 -39.87 -8.59
C CYS A 23 -17.19 -39.64 -9.63
N SER A 24 -17.00 -40.19 -10.83
CA SER A 24 -17.99 -40.18 -11.91
C SER A 24 -18.71 -41.53 -12.06
N SER A 25 -18.16 -42.59 -11.48
CA SER A 25 -18.59 -43.95 -11.72
C SER A 25 -18.01 -44.94 -10.71
N PHE A 26 -18.69 -46.10 -10.57
CA PHE A 26 -18.31 -47.11 -9.58
C PHE A 26 -18.50 -48.53 -10.09
N ASN A 27 -17.74 -49.47 -9.51
CA ASN A 27 -17.94 -50.92 -9.60
C ASN A 27 -18.17 -51.47 -8.18
N PHE A 28 -19.09 -52.43 -8.04
CA PHE A 28 -19.40 -53.10 -6.78
C PHE A 28 -19.52 -54.61 -6.99
N HIS A 29 -18.83 -55.41 -6.17
CA HIS A 29 -18.93 -56.87 -6.17
C HIS A 29 -19.37 -57.37 -4.80
N SER A 30 -20.48 -58.10 -4.74
CA SER A 30 -20.95 -58.69 -3.49
C SER A 30 -20.08 -59.88 -3.11
N SER A 31 -19.39 -59.83 -1.97
CA SER A 31 -18.61 -60.96 -1.44
C SER A 31 -19.40 -61.77 -0.40
N SER A 32 -20.39 -61.17 0.25
CA SER A 32 -21.30 -61.82 1.19
C SER A 32 -22.64 -61.05 1.25
N ALA A 33 -23.58 -61.49 2.08
CA ALA A 33 -24.89 -60.84 2.25
C ALA A 33 -24.82 -59.42 2.86
N SER A 34 -23.73 -59.07 3.54
CA SER A 34 -23.58 -57.79 4.26
C SER A 34 -22.31 -57.02 3.91
N GLN A 35 -21.57 -57.48 2.90
CA GLN A 35 -20.26 -56.92 2.58
C GLN A 35 -19.90 -57.18 1.11
N GLY A 36 -19.36 -56.16 0.45
CA GLY A 36 -18.86 -56.24 -0.92
C GLY A 36 -17.76 -55.22 -1.19
N VAL A 37 -17.01 -55.46 -2.25
CA VAL A 37 -15.92 -54.60 -2.71
C VAL A 37 -16.50 -53.48 -3.56
N CYS A 38 -16.14 -52.24 -3.23
CA CYS A 38 -16.55 -51.01 -3.91
C CYS A 38 -15.32 -50.30 -4.48
N GLU A 39 -15.35 -50.00 -5.78
CA GLU A 39 -14.29 -49.33 -6.52
C GLU A 39 -14.84 -48.06 -7.16
N LEU A 40 -14.20 -46.93 -6.88
CA LEU A 40 -14.61 -45.59 -7.33
C LEU A 40 -13.64 -45.08 -8.40
N TYR A 41 -14.16 -44.40 -9.42
CA TYR A 41 -13.39 -43.94 -10.58
C TYR A 41 -13.77 -42.52 -10.99
N LYS A 42 -12.80 -41.82 -11.59
CA LYS A 42 -12.99 -40.51 -12.24
C LYS A 42 -12.95 -40.67 -13.76
N ASP A 43 -13.53 -39.72 -14.47
CA ASP A 43 -13.48 -39.70 -15.94
C ASP A 43 -12.05 -39.55 -16.46
N GLY A 44 -11.71 -40.34 -17.49
CA GLY A 44 -10.40 -40.31 -18.14
C GLY A 44 -9.34 -41.24 -17.55
N ASP A 45 -9.59 -41.88 -16.39
CA ASP A 45 -8.86 -43.09 -16.03
C ASP A 45 -9.33 -44.22 -16.97
N GLU A 46 -8.45 -45.10 -17.45
CA GLU A 46 -8.80 -46.28 -18.26
C GLU A 46 -9.79 -47.19 -17.51
N MET A 47 -11.06 -46.84 -17.55
CA MET A 47 -12.09 -47.49 -16.78
C MET A 47 -12.87 -48.42 -17.69
N LYS A 48 -12.87 -49.70 -17.32
CA LYS A 48 -13.86 -50.66 -17.79
C LYS A 48 -14.89 -50.82 -16.68
N LEU A 49 -16.10 -50.31 -16.89
CA LEU A 49 -17.26 -50.78 -16.14
C LEU A 49 -17.23 -52.32 -16.16
N THR A 50 -17.24 -52.94 -14.98
CA THR A 50 -17.05 -54.39 -14.89
C THR A 50 -18.39 -55.08 -15.14
N HIS A 51 -18.67 -55.36 -16.41
CA HIS A 51 -19.84 -56.15 -16.84
C HIS A 51 -19.57 -57.65 -16.72
N LYS A 52 -19.36 -58.15 -15.49
CA LYS A 52 -19.18 -59.56 -15.18
C LYS A 52 -20.26 -60.04 -14.21
N PRO A 53 -20.65 -61.34 -14.23
CA PRO A 53 -21.55 -61.89 -13.23
C PRO A 53 -21.06 -61.58 -11.80
N GLY A 54 -21.97 -61.14 -10.93
CA GLY A 54 -21.66 -60.75 -9.55
C GLY A 54 -21.20 -59.29 -9.36
N TRP A 55 -20.99 -58.54 -10.45
CA TRP A 55 -20.63 -57.13 -10.42
C TRP A 55 -21.81 -56.22 -10.79
N PHE A 56 -21.99 -55.16 -10.02
CA PHE A 56 -22.86 -54.02 -10.32
C PHE A 56 -21.99 -52.82 -10.65
N CYS A 57 -22.33 -52.07 -11.68
CA CYS A 57 -21.57 -50.89 -12.07
C CYS A 57 -22.52 -49.81 -12.62
N GLY A 58 -22.09 -48.56 -12.56
CA GLY A 58 -22.89 -47.45 -13.06
C GLY A 58 -22.13 -46.14 -13.14
N HIS A 59 -22.60 -45.27 -14.02
CA HIS A 59 -22.25 -43.86 -14.05
C HIS A 59 -23.20 -43.06 -13.17
N ILE A 60 -22.65 -42.10 -12.44
CA ILE A 60 -23.46 -41.12 -11.72
C ILE A 60 -23.85 -40.04 -12.72
N LEU A 61 -25.04 -40.17 -13.31
CA LEU A 61 -25.63 -39.15 -14.17
C LEU A 61 -26.18 -38.02 -13.29
N GLY A 62 -25.33 -37.03 -13.03
CA GLY A 62 -25.72 -35.75 -12.46
C GLY A 62 -24.71 -34.71 -12.92
N GLU A 63 -25.18 -33.54 -13.33
CA GLU A 63 -24.33 -32.39 -13.65
C GLU A 63 -23.58 -31.90 -12.39
N ARG A 64 -22.63 -32.69 -11.87
CA ARG A 64 -21.74 -32.32 -10.76
C ARG A 64 -20.39 -31.83 -11.28
N GLN A 65 -20.45 -31.07 -12.36
CA GLN A 65 -19.45 -30.07 -12.68
C GLN A 65 -20.13 -28.78 -13.10
N LYS A 66 -20.46 -27.97 -12.10
CA LYS A 66 -20.09 -26.57 -12.22
C LYS A 66 -18.96 -26.39 -11.19
N LYS A 67 -17.70 -26.66 -11.54
CA LYS A 67 -16.81 -25.55 -11.95
C LYS A 67 -17.70 -24.35 -12.19
N VAL A 68 -17.94 -23.55 -11.15
CA VAL A 68 -18.59 -22.25 -11.31
C VAL A 68 -17.84 -21.64 -12.48
N LYS A 69 -18.51 -21.55 -13.64
CA LYS A 69 -17.92 -20.93 -14.82
C LYS A 69 -17.52 -19.56 -14.28
N PRO A 70 -16.21 -19.25 -14.17
CA PRO A 70 -15.81 -18.02 -13.51
C PRO A 70 -16.62 -16.93 -14.17
N PRO A 71 -17.39 -16.13 -13.41
CA PRO A 71 -18.21 -15.11 -14.02
C PRO A 71 -17.31 -14.32 -14.96
N ALA A 72 -17.80 -14.07 -16.18
CA ALA A 72 -17.00 -13.41 -17.22
C ALA A 72 -16.35 -12.12 -16.70
N GLU A 73 -17.00 -11.51 -15.70
CA GLU A 73 -16.47 -10.42 -14.88
C GLU A 73 -16.55 -10.80 -13.40
N CYS A 74 -15.41 -10.85 -12.72
CA CYS A 74 -15.39 -10.91 -11.26
C CYS A 74 -15.65 -9.51 -10.71
N LYS A 75 -16.87 -9.25 -10.23
CA LYS A 75 -17.28 -7.93 -9.68
C LYS A 75 -16.61 -7.59 -8.34
N THR A 76 -15.91 -8.55 -7.75
CA THR A 76 -15.29 -8.47 -6.43
C THR A 76 -13.80 -8.85 -6.56
N TRP A 77 -13.27 -9.69 -5.65
CA TRP A 77 -11.85 -10.05 -5.64
C TRP A 77 -11.60 -11.41 -6.30
N ARG A 78 -10.61 -11.48 -7.19
CA ARG A 78 -10.20 -12.75 -7.80
C ARG A 78 -9.21 -13.46 -6.88
N THR A 79 -9.47 -14.73 -6.60
CA THR A 79 -8.55 -15.57 -5.82
C THR A 79 -7.38 -16.02 -6.70
N LYS A 80 -6.26 -16.42 -6.07
CA LYS A 80 -5.10 -16.97 -6.78
C LYS A 80 -5.48 -18.16 -7.68
N ASP A 81 -6.48 -18.90 -7.25
CA ASP A 81 -6.99 -20.11 -7.92
C ASP A 81 -8.00 -19.77 -9.05
N GLY A 82 -8.22 -18.48 -9.36
CA GLY A 82 -9.11 -18.02 -10.42
C GLY A 82 -10.60 -17.91 -10.03
N GLY A 83 -10.94 -18.17 -8.77
CA GLY A 83 -12.28 -17.97 -8.21
C GLY A 83 -12.61 -16.49 -7.99
N CYS A 84 -13.88 -16.17 -7.77
CA CYS A 84 -14.32 -14.81 -7.43
C CYS A 84 -14.94 -14.82 -6.03
N CYS A 85 -14.39 -14.03 -5.11
CA CYS A 85 -14.87 -13.93 -3.74
C CYS A 85 -16.30 -13.40 -3.68
N VAL A 86 -17.18 -14.05 -2.91
CA VAL A 86 -18.51 -13.51 -2.63
C VAL A 86 -18.45 -12.75 -1.31
N PHE A 87 -18.80 -11.47 -1.33
CA PHE A 87 -18.87 -10.63 -0.13
C PHE A 87 -20.26 -9.98 -0.01
N PRO A 88 -20.84 -9.90 1.21
CA PRO A 88 -20.40 -10.61 2.40
C PRO A 88 -20.72 -12.12 2.32
N PHE A 89 -19.89 -12.98 2.92
CA PHE A 89 -20.17 -14.41 3.08
C PHE A 89 -20.30 -14.82 4.55
N ARG A 90 -21.05 -15.88 4.85
CA ARG A 90 -21.20 -16.40 6.21
C ARG A 90 -20.07 -17.39 6.56
N TYR A 91 -19.36 -17.11 7.66
CA TYR A 91 -18.34 -17.99 8.24
C TYR A 91 -18.36 -17.92 9.77
N GLN A 92 -18.44 -19.08 10.42
CA GLN A 92 -18.62 -19.27 11.87
C GLN A 92 -19.81 -18.45 12.40
N GLY A 93 -20.93 -18.46 11.67
CA GLY A 93 -22.15 -17.74 12.01
C GLY A 93 -22.08 -16.23 11.81
N ARG A 94 -20.93 -15.66 11.41
CA ARG A 94 -20.74 -14.22 11.19
C ARG A 94 -20.63 -13.88 9.70
N LEU A 95 -21.18 -12.73 9.30
CA LEU A 95 -20.96 -12.19 7.96
C LEU A 95 -19.56 -11.60 7.86
N ARG A 96 -18.82 -12.01 6.83
CA ARG A 96 -17.46 -11.57 6.51
C ARG A 96 -17.51 -10.79 5.20
N ALA A 97 -17.18 -9.50 5.28
CA ALA A 97 -17.14 -8.61 4.11
C ALA A 97 -15.74 -8.51 3.48
N SER A 98 -14.79 -9.29 3.97
CA SER A 98 -13.39 -9.33 3.51
C SER A 98 -12.84 -10.75 3.64
N CYS A 99 -11.66 -10.99 3.06
CA CYS A 99 -10.96 -12.24 3.29
C CYS A 99 -10.64 -12.42 4.77
N VAL A 100 -10.62 -13.67 5.21
CA VAL A 100 -10.37 -14.09 6.58
C VAL A 100 -9.02 -14.79 6.63
N PHE A 101 -8.24 -14.51 7.68
CA PHE A 101 -6.99 -15.21 7.94
C PHE A 101 -7.23 -16.41 8.84
N ASP A 102 -6.89 -17.60 8.35
CA ASP A 102 -6.90 -18.86 9.10
C ASP A 102 -5.70 -19.70 8.62
N GLY A 103 -4.50 -19.28 9.01
CA GLY A 103 -3.20 -19.77 8.49
C GLY A 103 -2.84 -19.26 7.10
N GLN A 104 -3.84 -19.07 6.23
CA GLN A 104 -3.73 -18.44 4.90
C GLN A 104 -4.93 -17.49 4.70
N LEU A 105 -4.74 -16.39 3.99
CA LEU A 105 -5.82 -15.45 3.70
C LEU A 105 -6.76 -16.05 2.64
N TRP A 106 -8.07 -16.13 2.91
CA TRP A 106 -9.04 -16.75 2.02
C TRP A 106 -10.41 -16.08 2.04
N CYS A 107 -11.21 -16.28 1.00
CA CYS A 107 -12.61 -15.85 0.93
C CYS A 107 -13.51 -16.99 0.46
N SER A 108 -14.79 -16.92 0.78
CA SER A 108 -15.74 -17.87 0.19
C SER A 108 -16.06 -17.52 -1.25
N LEU A 109 -16.28 -18.55 -2.07
CA LEU A 109 -16.79 -18.41 -3.43
C LEU A 109 -18.33 -18.52 -3.49
N THR A 110 -18.99 -18.57 -2.32
CA THR A 110 -20.45 -18.63 -2.16
C THR A 110 -20.90 -17.70 -1.03
N GLU A 111 -22.21 -17.48 -0.90
CA GLU A 111 -22.76 -16.63 0.18
C GLU A 111 -22.62 -17.26 1.57
N ASN A 112 -22.48 -18.60 1.66
CA ASN A 112 -22.46 -19.31 2.94
C ASN A 112 -21.41 -20.42 3.01
N TYR A 113 -20.20 -20.05 3.40
CA TYR A 113 -19.11 -21.02 3.61
C TYR A 113 -19.42 -22.04 4.72
N ASP A 114 -20.22 -21.69 5.72
CA ASP A 114 -20.56 -22.62 6.80
C ASP A 114 -21.26 -23.87 6.29
N ILE A 115 -21.99 -23.76 5.16
CA ILE A 115 -22.65 -24.86 4.47
C ILE A 115 -21.80 -25.37 3.31
N ASP A 116 -21.38 -24.49 2.41
CA ASP A 116 -20.86 -24.89 1.10
C ASP A 116 -19.39 -25.32 1.14
N LYS A 117 -18.62 -24.80 2.11
CA LYS A 117 -17.18 -25.06 2.28
C LYS A 117 -16.31 -24.74 1.05
N ILE A 118 -16.81 -23.95 0.11
CA ILE A 118 -16.07 -23.51 -1.08
C ILE A 118 -15.33 -22.20 -0.78
N LYS A 119 -14.00 -22.24 -0.86
CA LYS A 119 -13.11 -21.10 -0.67
C LYS A 119 -12.04 -21.00 -1.76
N GLY A 120 -11.48 -19.82 -1.92
CA GLY A 120 -10.24 -19.62 -2.66
C GLY A 120 -9.26 -18.74 -1.88
N VAL A 121 -7.99 -18.85 -2.22
CA VAL A 121 -6.91 -18.12 -1.56
C VAL A 121 -6.91 -16.67 -2.02
N CYS A 122 -7.02 -15.75 -1.09
CA CYS A 122 -6.85 -14.34 -1.38
C CYS A 122 -5.36 -14.02 -1.50
N GLU A 123 -5.02 -13.17 -2.46
CA GLU A 123 -3.72 -12.49 -2.43
C GLU A 123 -3.64 -11.58 -1.21
N ASP A 124 -2.44 -11.40 -0.68
CA ASP A 124 -2.22 -10.41 0.37
C ASP A 124 -2.68 -9.04 -0.12
N PHE A 125 -3.55 -8.38 0.64
CA PHE A 125 -3.99 -7.01 0.37
C PHE A 125 -2.88 -6.02 0.75
N LYS A 126 -1.72 -6.13 0.08
CA LYS A 126 -0.63 -5.19 0.21
C LYS A 126 -0.68 -4.22 -0.97
N PHE A 127 -0.91 -2.95 -0.64
CA PHE A 127 -0.88 -1.84 -1.59
C PHE A 127 0.36 -0.99 -1.29
N THR A 128 1.30 -0.94 -2.23
CA THR A 128 2.54 -0.17 -2.09
C THR A 128 2.50 1.02 -3.01
N PHE A 129 2.26 2.20 -2.44
CA PHE A 129 2.28 3.45 -3.20
C PHE A 129 3.72 3.97 -3.27
N THR A 130 4.14 4.38 -4.46
CA THR A 130 5.51 4.84 -4.72
C THR A 130 5.52 6.17 -5.46
N THR A 131 6.70 6.78 -5.61
CA THR A 131 6.88 8.00 -6.41
C THR A 131 6.72 7.74 -7.90
N LEU A 132 6.54 6.48 -8.33
CA LEU A 132 6.43 6.06 -9.72
C LEU A 132 7.62 6.53 -10.57
N GLY A 133 8.80 6.63 -9.95
CA GLY A 133 10.04 7.09 -10.57
C GLY A 133 10.18 8.62 -10.67
N ALA A 134 9.19 9.38 -10.20
CA ALA A 134 9.29 10.84 -10.17
C ALA A 134 10.36 11.31 -9.17
N GLN A 135 11.02 12.43 -9.51
CA GLN A 135 11.93 13.16 -8.62
C GLN A 135 11.71 14.67 -8.73
N GLY A 136 12.07 15.41 -7.67
CA GLY A 136 12.02 16.87 -7.65
C GLY A 136 10.67 17.42 -7.16
N PRO A 137 10.28 18.64 -7.60
CA PRO A 137 9.22 19.39 -6.93
C PRO A 137 7.81 18.93 -7.29
N THR A 138 7.63 18.26 -8.43
CA THR A 138 6.31 17.84 -8.93
C THR A 138 6.10 16.35 -8.72
N GLY A 139 4.86 15.96 -8.40
CA GLY A 139 4.45 14.56 -8.31
C GLY A 139 4.53 13.78 -9.63
N PRO A 140 4.33 12.45 -9.59
CA PRO A 140 4.29 11.61 -10.79
C PRO A 140 3.20 12.00 -11.79
N ALA A 141 3.50 11.87 -13.08
CA ALA A 141 2.59 12.27 -14.15
C ALA A 141 1.49 11.23 -14.45
N ASP A 142 1.78 9.95 -14.26
CA ASP A 142 0.89 8.85 -14.60
C ASP A 142 1.03 7.67 -13.62
N THR A 143 0.24 6.61 -13.83
CA THR A 143 0.20 5.40 -13.00
C THR A 143 0.80 4.16 -13.68
N SER A 144 1.59 4.34 -14.74
CA SER A 144 2.15 3.23 -15.55
C SER A 144 3.07 2.31 -14.72
N GLY A 145 3.77 2.84 -13.72
CA GLY A 145 4.60 2.05 -12.80
C GLY A 145 3.84 1.05 -11.93
N TYR A 146 2.50 1.06 -11.94
CA TYR A 146 1.68 0.06 -11.23
C TYR A 146 1.23 -1.12 -12.09
N GLN A 147 1.60 -1.19 -13.36
CA GLN A 147 1.30 -2.36 -14.20
C GLN A 147 1.87 -3.64 -13.58
N GLY A 148 1.06 -4.69 -13.49
CA GLY A 148 1.43 -5.96 -12.86
C GLY A 148 1.42 -5.96 -11.33
N THR A 149 0.96 -4.87 -10.68
CA THR A 149 0.87 -4.77 -9.21
C THR A 149 -0.58 -4.80 -8.73
N THR A 150 -0.79 -4.91 -7.41
CA THR A 150 -2.12 -4.85 -6.78
C THR A 150 -2.84 -3.51 -7.01
N LEU A 151 -2.13 -2.46 -7.43
CA LEU A 151 -2.63 -1.11 -7.72
C LEU A 151 -2.99 -0.87 -9.20
N GLN A 152 -2.70 -1.84 -10.09
CA GLN A 152 -3.01 -1.72 -11.51
C GLN A 152 -4.49 -1.38 -11.73
N HIS A 153 -4.75 -0.32 -12.50
CA HIS A 153 -6.09 0.21 -12.80
C HIS A 153 -6.95 0.63 -11.58
N LYS A 154 -6.36 0.75 -10.38
CA LYS A 154 -7.06 1.13 -9.13
C LYS A 154 -6.68 2.51 -8.61
N VAL A 155 -5.76 3.19 -9.30
CA VAL A 155 -5.26 4.51 -8.92
C VAL A 155 -5.53 5.48 -10.06
N ARG A 156 -6.04 6.67 -9.71
CA ARG A 156 -6.18 7.81 -10.63
C ARG A 156 -5.20 8.91 -10.23
N MET A 157 -4.54 9.54 -11.18
CA MET A 157 -3.65 10.68 -10.89
C MET A 157 -4.43 12.00 -10.83
N ASP A 158 -4.03 12.89 -9.93
CA ASP A 158 -4.55 14.25 -9.74
C ASP A 158 -3.38 15.19 -9.42
N SER A 159 -2.75 15.77 -10.44
CA SER A 159 -1.59 16.67 -10.28
C SER A 159 -0.47 16.10 -9.39
N GLY A 160 -0.07 14.84 -9.62
CA GLY A 160 0.95 14.17 -8.82
C GLY A 160 0.45 13.42 -7.58
N ILE A 161 -0.81 13.65 -7.20
CA ILE A 161 -1.48 12.97 -6.11
C ILE A 161 -2.21 11.72 -6.64
N GLN A 162 -2.05 10.60 -5.94
CA GLN A 162 -2.60 9.31 -6.33
C GLN A 162 -3.91 9.01 -5.61
N ILE A 163 -5.02 9.08 -6.33
CA ILE A 163 -6.36 8.84 -5.80
C ILE A 163 -6.67 7.34 -5.86
N TRP A 164 -6.86 6.72 -4.72
CA TRP A 164 -7.15 5.30 -4.54
C TRP A 164 -8.48 5.10 -3.82
N GLN A 165 -9.32 4.21 -4.35
CA GLN A 165 -10.58 3.85 -3.70
C GLN A 165 -10.39 2.63 -2.81
N VAL A 166 -10.85 2.71 -1.57
CA VAL A 166 -10.81 1.60 -0.62
C VAL A 166 -11.64 0.43 -1.18
N PRO A 167 -11.02 -0.74 -1.44
CA PRO A 167 -11.68 -1.84 -2.15
C PRO A 167 -12.59 -2.66 -1.24
N LEU A 168 -12.40 -2.63 0.08
CA LEU A 168 -13.17 -3.41 1.05
C LEU A 168 -13.28 -2.67 2.39
N ASN A 169 -14.35 -2.92 3.12
CA ASN A 169 -14.45 -2.50 4.52
C ASN A 169 -13.44 -3.30 5.35
N GLY A 170 -12.67 -2.64 6.21
CA GLY A 170 -11.77 -3.39 7.10
C GLY A 170 -10.81 -2.52 7.89
N SER A 171 -10.01 -3.21 8.70
CA SER A 171 -8.90 -2.64 9.44
C SER A 171 -7.63 -2.74 8.60
N TYR A 172 -7.03 -1.60 8.27
CA TYR A 172 -5.83 -1.46 7.45
C TYR A 172 -4.67 -0.97 8.31
N VAL A 173 -3.53 -1.63 8.20
CA VAL A 173 -2.26 -1.10 8.71
C VAL A 173 -1.68 -0.23 7.62
N ILE A 174 -1.46 1.04 7.91
CA ILE A 174 -0.83 2.00 7.01
C ILE A 174 0.54 2.33 7.57
N GLU A 175 1.56 2.15 6.73
CA GLU A 175 2.95 2.53 6.98
C GLU A 175 3.31 3.68 6.04
N ALA A 176 3.88 4.75 6.60
CA ALA A 176 4.27 5.94 5.87
C ALA A 176 5.73 6.28 6.21
N TRP A 177 6.51 6.57 5.18
CA TRP A 177 7.88 7.06 5.30
C TRP A 177 7.92 8.52 4.85
N GLY A 178 8.73 9.35 5.50
CA GLY A 178 9.02 10.75 5.22
C GLY A 178 10.19 10.90 4.25
N ALA A 179 10.21 11.95 3.42
CA ALA A 179 11.17 12.07 2.32
C ALA A 179 12.52 12.44 2.92
N SER A 180 13.61 11.94 2.34
CA SER A 180 14.92 12.44 2.72
C SER A 180 15.10 13.87 2.17
N GLY A 181 15.73 14.72 2.98
CA GLY A 181 16.22 16.00 2.53
C GLY A 181 17.36 15.80 1.52
N ALA A 182 17.44 16.69 0.54
CA ALA A 182 18.50 16.66 -0.45
C ALA A 182 19.88 16.91 0.19
N GLN A 183 20.93 16.30 -0.37
CA GLN A 183 22.29 16.61 0.04
C GLN A 183 22.69 18.00 -0.46
N GLY A 184 23.51 18.70 0.33
CA GLY A 184 24.09 19.97 -0.05
C GLY A 184 25.06 19.82 -1.22
N ARG A 185 25.30 20.91 -1.96
CA ARG A 185 26.23 20.92 -3.08
C ARG A 185 27.67 20.74 -2.58
N PRO A 186 28.46 19.80 -3.13
CA PRO A 186 29.87 19.70 -2.80
C PRO A 186 30.62 20.95 -3.31
N SER A 187 31.50 21.51 -2.48
CA SER A 187 32.40 22.61 -2.86
C SER A 187 33.83 22.09 -3.03
N THR A 188 34.67 22.82 -3.77
CA THR A 188 36.11 22.49 -3.89
C THR A 188 36.75 22.33 -2.51
N GLY A 189 37.21 21.12 -2.20
CA GLY A 189 37.86 20.79 -0.92
C GLY A 189 36.93 20.42 0.25
N ALA A 190 35.61 20.29 0.05
CA ALA A 190 34.70 19.82 1.11
C ALA A 190 33.60 18.88 0.59
N SER A 191 33.30 17.84 1.36
CA SER A 191 32.23 16.87 1.05
C SER A 191 30.84 17.51 1.15
N ALA A 192 29.91 17.02 0.32
CA ALA A 192 28.49 17.34 0.41
C ALA A 192 27.95 17.04 1.81
N VAL A 193 27.16 17.96 2.35
CA VAL A 193 26.54 17.76 3.67
C VAL A 193 25.21 17.03 3.49
N ALA A 194 25.02 15.97 4.28
CA ALA A 194 23.83 15.14 4.17
C ALA A 194 22.56 15.89 4.61
N GLY A 195 21.46 15.69 3.88
CA GLY A 195 20.14 16.01 4.35
C GLY A 195 19.67 15.06 5.45
N GLY A 196 18.64 15.47 6.18
CA GLY A 196 17.97 14.65 7.18
C GLY A 196 17.19 13.51 6.53
N LYS A 197 17.08 12.37 7.23
CA LYS A 197 16.16 11.30 6.85
C LYS A 197 14.73 11.70 7.22
N GLY A 198 13.73 11.29 6.45
CA GLY A 198 12.35 11.48 6.91
C GLY A 198 11.94 10.48 8.00
N ALA A 199 10.82 10.78 8.65
CA ALA A 199 10.25 9.98 9.72
C ALA A 199 9.61 8.68 9.20
N TYR A 200 9.40 7.71 10.08
CA TYR A 200 8.55 6.54 9.80
C TYR A 200 7.36 6.57 10.74
N MET A 201 6.18 6.36 10.19
CA MET A 201 4.91 6.36 10.91
C MET A 201 4.13 5.10 10.56
N LYS A 202 3.52 4.48 11.57
CA LYS A 202 2.67 3.31 11.40
C LYS A 202 1.38 3.50 12.20
N GLY A 203 0.25 3.09 11.64
CA GLY A 203 -1.01 3.11 12.39
C GLY A 203 -2.04 2.18 11.79
N THR A 204 -2.99 1.75 12.61
CA THR A 204 -4.13 0.94 12.20
C THR A 204 -5.37 1.81 12.05
N PHE A 205 -6.07 1.67 10.92
CA PHE A 205 -7.23 2.49 10.54
C PHE A 205 -8.38 1.61 10.06
N ASN A 206 -9.60 1.91 10.50
CA ASN A 206 -10.79 1.31 9.92
C ASN A 206 -11.20 2.10 8.67
N LEU A 207 -11.05 1.51 7.50
CA LEU A 207 -11.44 2.12 6.23
C LEU A 207 -12.74 1.53 5.71
N THR A 208 -13.56 2.38 5.09
CA THR A 208 -14.83 2.00 4.50
C THR A 208 -14.69 1.90 2.98
N HIS A 209 -15.16 0.78 2.43
CA HIS A 209 -15.28 0.52 1.00
C HIS A 209 -15.92 1.71 0.27
N GLY A 210 -15.36 2.03 -0.89
CA GLY A 210 -15.84 3.12 -1.71
C GLY A 210 -15.29 4.50 -1.32
N THR A 211 -14.68 4.63 -0.15
CA THR A 211 -13.99 5.87 0.25
C THR A 211 -12.80 6.12 -0.64
N PHE A 212 -12.67 7.34 -1.18
CA PHE A 212 -11.47 7.75 -1.89
C PHE A 212 -10.45 8.28 -0.91
N LEU A 213 -9.33 7.57 -0.79
CA LEU A 213 -8.12 8.11 -0.21
C LEU A 213 -7.32 8.70 -1.33
N LYS A 214 -6.97 9.95 -1.18
CA LYS A 214 -5.93 10.51 -2.01
C LYS A 214 -4.57 10.11 -1.37
N ILE A 215 -3.50 9.94 -2.15
CA ILE A 215 -2.16 9.44 -1.75
C ILE A 215 -1.00 10.26 -2.37
N LEU A 216 -0.31 11.12 -1.61
CA LEU A 216 0.78 11.97 -2.08
C LEU A 216 2.03 11.26 -1.67
N VAL A 217 2.90 10.94 -2.62
CA VAL A 217 4.17 10.28 -2.36
C VAL A 217 5.27 11.34 -2.50
N GLY A 218 5.64 11.96 -1.37
CA GLY A 218 6.79 12.85 -1.25
C GLY A 218 8.09 12.29 -1.86
N GLN A 219 8.86 13.20 -2.43
CA GLN A 219 10.05 12.91 -3.20
C GLN A 219 11.23 13.66 -2.58
N SER A 220 12.44 13.17 -2.80
CA SER A 220 13.62 14.00 -2.55
C SER A 220 13.67 15.16 -3.55
N GLY A 221 14.24 16.29 -3.13
CA GLY A 221 14.63 17.36 -4.06
C GLY A 221 15.72 16.90 -5.04
N GLN A 222 16.02 17.69 -6.06
CA GLN A 222 17.00 17.29 -7.11
C GLN A 222 18.47 17.49 -6.67
N HIS A 223 19.21 16.40 -6.41
CA HIS A 223 20.37 15.91 -7.21
C HIS A 223 20.95 14.56 -6.72
N TRP A 224 21.24 13.67 -7.71
CA TRP A 224 21.95 12.37 -7.71
C TRP A 224 21.58 11.29 -6.67
N HIS A 225 20.77 10.35 -7.17
CA HIS A 225 20.35 9.06 -6.61
C HIS A 225 19.21 9.07 -5.57
N ASP A 226 18.36 8.05 -5.76
CA ASP A 226 16.93 7.96 -5.52
C ASP A 226 16.56 7.70 -4.04
N TRP A 227 15.31 8.03 -3.60
CA TRP A 227 14.43 7.27 -2.65
C TRP A 227 13.30 8.10 -1.94
N LEU A 228 12.05 7.76 -2.30
CA LEU A 228 10.70 7.58 -1.66
C LEU A 228 10.20 8.21 -0.32
N SER A 229 8.93 8.69 -0.28
CA SER A 229 8.10 8.97 0.94
C SER A 229 6.63 9.46 0.67
N VAL A 230 5.68 9.65 1.63
CA VAL A 230 4.22 9.98 1.47
C VAL A 230 3.69 11.16 2.35
N THR A 231 2.53 11.86 2.07
CA THR A 231 1.34 12.13 3.00
C THR A 231 0.31 13.32 2.77
N TRP A 232 -0.78 13.44 3.61
CA TRP A 232 -2.23 13.82 3.36
C TRP A 232 -2.95 14.85 4.25
N GLY A 233 -4.15 15.35 3.82
CA GLY A 233 -5.25 15.94 4.65
C GLY A 233 -6.65 15.32 4.47
N VAL A 234 -7.64 15.42 5.39
CA VAL A 234 -7.52 15.34 6.86
C VAL A 234 -6.59 14.17 7.15
N ALA A 235 -5.44 14.47 7.71
CA ALA A 235 -4.35 13.51 7.78
C ALA A 235 -4.82 12.24 8.52
N LEU A 236 -4.82 11.08 7.86
CA LEU A 236 -4.92 9.81 8.59
C LEU A 236 -3.57 9.53 9.25
N ILE A 237 -2.53 9.59 8.43
CA ILE A 237 -1.14 9.47 8.81
C ILE A 237 -0.32 10.41 7.93
N VAL A 238 0.67 11.06 8.54
CA VAL A 238 1.67 11.95 7.92
C VAL A 238 3.03 11.62 8.49
N ALA A 239 4.02 11.39 7.63
CA ALA A 239 5.41 11.21 8.01
C ALA A 239 6.21 12.42 7.53
N GLY A 240 6.82 13.14 8.47
CA GLY A 240 7.59 14.34 8.19
C GLY A 240 8.84 14.06 7.35
N GLY A 241 9.12 14.90 6.35
CA GLY A 241 10.34 14.85 5.57
C GLY A 241 11.52 15.46 6.30
N GLY A 242 12.74 15.04 5.97
CA GLY A 242 13.97 15.62 6.49
C GLY A 242 14.33 16.94 5.81
N GLY A 243 15.02 17.82 6.53
CA GLY A 243 15.58 19.06 5.98
C GLY A 243 16.78 18.81 5.07
N GLY A 244 17.06 19.72 4.14
CA GLY A 244 18.21 19.65 3.25
C GLY A 244 19.55 19.89 3.97
N GLY A 245 20.65 19.39 3.39
CA GLY A 245 22.00 19.68 3.85
C GLY A 245 22.53 21.02 3.31
N GLY A 246 23.31 21.74 4.12
CA GLY A 246 23.91 23.02 3.70
C GLY A 246 24.96 22.89 2.58
N ALA A 247 25.14 23.95 1.79
CA ALA A 247 26.03 23.98 0.62
C ALA A 247 27.38 24.71 0.83
N LYS A 248 27.62 25.34 1.99
CA LYS A 248 28.81 26.19 2.25
C LYS A 248 29.87 25.54 3.15
N PRO A 249 31.14 25.42 2.73
CA PRO A 249 32.20 24.94 3.62
C PRO A 249 32.40 25.90 4.82
N GLY A 250 32.54 25.34 6.03
CA GLY A 250 32.76 26.08 7.29
C GLY A 250 31.51 26.31 8.15
N ASP A 251 30.35 26.50 7.52
CA ASP A 251 29.07 26.80 8.19
C ASP A 251 27.96 25.76 7.90
N SER A 252 28.30 24.67 7.22
CA SER A 252 27.31 23.66 6.82
C SER A 252 26.95 22.68 7.93
N TYR A 253 25.65 22.49 8.12
CA TYR A 253 25.08 21.51 9.04
C TYR A 253 24.20 20.53 8.29
N LYS A 254 24.14 19.31 8.85
CA LYS A 254 23.21 18.29 8.39
C LYS A 254 21.80 18.83 8.57
N GLY A 255 20.94 18.54 7.59
CA GLY A 255 19.52 18.80 7.76
C GLY A 255 18.96 17.95 8.91
N ASP A 256 18.02 18.51 9.65
CA ASP A 256 17.37 17.77 10.72
C ASP A 256 16.51 16.64 10.13
N PRO A 257 16.39 15.49 10.83
CA PRO A 257 15.48 14.44 10.40
C PRO A 257 14.03 14.91 10.48
N GLY A 258 13.14 14.24 9.75
CA GLY A 258 11.70 14.38 9.95
C GLY A 258 11.31 14.02 11.38
N GLN A 259 10.39 14.80 11.96
CA GLN A 259 9.98 14.65 13.34
C GLN A 259 8.80 13.66 13.43
N THR A 260 8.77 12.80 14.45
CA THR A 260 7.61 11.93 14.72
C THR A 260 6.49 12.65 15.47
N THR A 261 6.79 13.82 16.03
CA THR A 261 5.82 14.71 16.70
C THR A 261 5.08 15.58 15.69
N GLY A 262 4.00 16.23 16.13
CA GLY A 262 3.20 17.15 15.31
C GLY A 262 3.90 18.44 14.89
N GLU A 263 5.08 18.74 15.44
CA GLU A 263 5.80 19.99 15.19
C GLU A 263 7.05 19.75 14.36
N GLY A 264 7.36 20.70 13.48
CA GLY A 264 8.59 20.66 12.69
C GLY A 264 9.76 21.24 13.48
N SER A 265 10.98 20.83 13.15
CA SER A 265 12.17 21.39 13.80
C SER A 265 12.62 22.71 13.16
N GLN A 266 13.52 23.43 13.85
CA GLN A 266 14.14 24.69 13.40
C GLN A 266 13.13 25.75 12.94
N ALA A 267 12.26 26.19 13.85
CA ALA A 267 11.14 27.08 13.52
C ALA A 267 10.13 26.44 12.53
N GLY A 268 9.92 25.14 12.65
CA GLY A 268 8.87 24.44 11.94
C GLY A 268 7.49 24.83 12.41
N GLY A 269 6.49 24.49 11.61
CA GLY A 269 5.12 24.82 11.94
C GLY A 269 4.55 23.91 13.02
N SER A 270 3.32 24.24 13.41
CA SER A 270 2.46 23.40 14.24
C SER A 270 1.06 23.32 13.61
N ASN A 271 0.26 22.34 14.00
CA ASN A 271 -1.15 22.22 13.58
C ASN A 271 -1.41 22.33 12.06
N GLY A 272 -0.44 21.96 11.22
CA GLY A 272 -0.61 22.02 9.77
C GLY A 272 -0.06 23.26 9.05
N THR A 273 0.51 24.25 9.73
CA THR A 273 0.72 25.59 9.15
C THR A 273 1.87 25.73 8.16
N GLY A 274 2.81 24.79 8.08
CA GLY A 274 4.07 25.03 7.37
C GLY A 274 5.09 25.73 8.27
N GLY A 275 6.37 25.55 7.96
CA GLY A 275 7.47 26.18 8.70
C GLY A 275 7.76 27.61 8.26
N ILE A 276 8.55 28.31 9.07
CA ILE A 276 8.98 29.69 8.83
C ILE A 276 10.50 29.78 8.63
N ILE A 277 10.95 30.92 8.13
CA ILE A 277 12.36 31.32 8.07
C ILE A 277 12.62 32.23 9.27
N LEU A 278 13.49 31.79 10.18
CA LEU A 278 13.85 32.55 11.37
C LEU A 278 15.32 32.96 11.33
N GLU A 279 15.57 34.26 11.16
CA GLU A 279 16.90 34.85 11.26
C GLU A 279 17.13 35.46 12.65
N LYS A 280 18.10 34.93 13.40
CA LYS A 280 18.56 35.52 14.67
C LYS A 280 19.76 36.43 14.40
N GLY A 281 19.55 37.74 14.51
CA GLY A 281 20.59 38.76 14.33
C GLY A 281 20.18 39.86 13.35
N SER A 282 21.14 40.48 12.68
CA SER A 282 20.86 41.45 11.60
C SER A 282 20.38 40.70 10.36
N PRO A 283 19.12 40.91 9.92
CA PRO A 283 18.56 40.16 8.81
C PRO A 283 19.32 40.45 7.51
N SER A 284 19.54 39.39 6.72
CA SER A 284 20.06 39.54 5.36
C SER A 284 19.00 40.15 4.45
N SER A 285 19.40 40.87 3.39
CA SER A 285 18.45 41.49 2.46
C SER A 285 17.71 40.49 1.55
N SER A 286 18.10 39.22 1.57
CA SER A 286 17.48 38.14 0.82
C SER A 286 17.93 36.78 1.38
N PHE A 287 17.01 36.03 2.00
CA PHE A 287 17.30 34.68 2.43
C PHE A 287 17.24 33.72 1.25
N GLU A 288 18.24 32.85 1.12
CA GLU A 288 18.46 31.99 -0.05
C GLU A 288 18.08 30.53 0.24
N GLY A 289 16.97 30.32 0.97
CA GLY A 289 16.36 29.04 1.29
C GLY A 289 14.87 29.17 1.60
N GLY A 290 14.09 28.10 1.40
CA GLY A 290 12.66 28.08 1.65
C GLY A 290 12.28 27.13 2.78
N ALA A 291 11.24 27.47 3.53
CA ALA A 291 10.68 26.58 4.55
C ALA A 291 9.79 25.48 3.94
N GLY A 292 9.47 24.47 4.74
CA GLY A 292 8.67 23.32 4.32
C GLY A 292 7.17 23.59 4.45
N GLY A 293 6.41 23.15 3.47
CA GLY A 293 4.94 23.13 3.48
C GLY A 293 4.40 22.14 4.51
N GLY A 294 3.33 22.54 5.19
CA GLY A 294 2.58 21.69 6.09
C GLY A 294 1.37 21.08 5.40
N LEU A 295 0.41 20.67 6.22
CA LEU A 295 -0.85 20.12 5.79
C LEU A 295 -1.76 21.16 5.12
N ILE A 296 -1.81 22.35 5.71
CA ILE A 296 -2.80 23.39 5.41
C ILE A 296 -2.11 24.67 4.94
N GLY A 297 -0.97 25.02 5.54
CA GLY A 297 -0.22 26.22 5.21
C GLY A 297 1.09 25.92 4.49
N ASP A 298 1.40 26.76 3.50
CA ASP A 298 2.64 26.68 2.73
C ASP A 298 3.82 27.06 3.61
N GLY A 299 5.01 26.58 3.26
CA GLY A 299 6.24 27.05 3.88
C GLY A 299 6.52 28.50 3.50
N GLU A 300 7.09 29.25 4.44
CA GLU A 300 7.55 30.60 4.17
C GLU A 300 8.55 30.64 2.99
N SER A 301 8.35 31.64 2.13
CA SER A 301 9.17 31.91 0.95
C SER A 301 9.96 33.19 1.16
N ASP A 302 11.14 33.26 0.56
CA ASP A 302 11.90 34.49 0.42
C ASP A 302 12.02 34.86 -1.08
N VAL A 303 12.62 36.01 -1.37
CA VAL A 303 12.83 36.61 -2.69
C VAL A 303 13.57 35.68 -3.65
N THR A 304 14.48 34.84 -3.16
CA THR A 304 15.36 34.02 -4.01
C THR A 304 15.10 32.51 -3.96
N ALA A 305 14.29 32.07 -3.00
CA ALA A 305 13.88 30.68 -2.82
C ALA A 305 12.46 30.61 -2.26
N THR A 306 11.61 29.81 -2.89
CA THR A 306 10.24 29.61 -2.43
C THR A 306 10.16 28.47 -1.43
N GLY A 307 9.26 28.63 -0.47
CA GLY A 307 8.84 27.55 0.42
C GLY A 307 8.02 26.51 -0.33
N GLY A 308 7.96 25.30 0.23
CA GLY A 308 7.16 24.22 -0.31
C GLY A 308 5.67 24.48 -0.14
N LYS A 309 4.87 24.09 -1.13
CA LYS A 309 3.41 24.15 -1.04
C LYS A 309 2.89 23.14 -0.05
N SER A 310 1.86 23.53 0.68
CA SER A 310 1.13 22.65 1.57
C SER A 310 0.50 21.50 0.82
N PHE A 311 0.20 20.43 1.54
CA PHE A 311 -0.62 19.35 1.02
C PHE A 311 -1.93 19.86 0.38
N ARG A 312 -2.61 20.80 1.05
CA ARG A 312 -3.86 21.43 0.55
C ARG A 312 -3.67 22.14 -0.79
N ASN A 313 -2.49 22.73 -1.01
CA ASN A 313 -2.12 23.45 -2.21
C ASN A 313 -1.33 22.58 -3.21
N GLY A 314 -1.51 21.26 -3.16
CA GLY A 314 -0.95 20.31 -4.13
C GLY A 314 0.41 19.73 -3.75
N GLY A 315 1.05 20.20 -2.67
CA GLY A 315 2.28 19.63 -2.14
C GLY A 315 3.51 19.83 -3.02
N GLU A 316 3.48 20.74 -3.98
CA GLU A 316 4.61 21.07 -4.84
C GLU A 316 5.83 21.55 -4.03
N GLY A 317 7.02 21.07 -4.39
CA GLY A 317 8.27 21.51 -3.77
C GLY A 317 8.63 22.95 -4.18
N GLY A 318 9.29 23.66 -3.28
CA GLY A 318 9.81 25.00 -3.53
C GLY A 318 10.92 25.01 -4.59
N SER A 319 11.22 26.19 -5.14
CA SER A 319 12.22 26.40 -6.19
C SER A 319 13.10 27.59 -5.86
N SER A 320 14.33 27.59 -6.38
CA SER A 320 15.24 28.72 -6.27
C SER A 320 15.78 29.14 -7.65
N PHE A 321 16.23 30.40 -7.75
CA PHE A 321 16.66 31.02 -9.01
C PHE A 321 17.81 30.27 -9.71
N ASN A 322 18.61 29.51 -8.97
CA ASN A 322 19.77 28.75 -9.46
C ASN A 322 19.59 27.23 -9.36
N GLY A 323 18.35 26.75 -9.27
CA GLY A 323 18.00 25.37 -9.57
C GLY A 323 17.95 24.38 -8.40
N GLY A 324 18.16 24.81 -7.15
CA GLY A 324 17.95 23.93 -6.01
C GLY A 324 16.46 23.80 -5.69
N LYS A 325 15.90 22.65 -6.06
CA LYS A 325 14.46 22.36 -5.96
C LYS A 325 14.17 21.53 -4.73
N GLY A 326 13.18 21.96 -3.97
CA GLY A 326 12.54 21.15 -2.94
C GLY A 326 11.86 19.94 -3.56
N GLY A 327 11.70 18.89 -2.75
CA GLY A 327 10.98 17.69 -3.16
C GLY A 327 9.46 17.89 -3.06
N PHE A 328 8.72 17.17 -3.90
CA PHE A 328 7.28 17.01 -3.76
C PHE A 328 6.93 16.49 -2.36
N GLY A 329 5.74 16.85 -1.86
CA GLY A 329 5.40 16.74 -0.44
C GLY A 329 5.76 17.98 0.37
N GLY A 330 6.00 19.12 -0.30
CA GLY A 330 6.18 20.41 0.34
C GLY A 330 7.60 20.68 0.84
N GLY A 331 8.64 20.07 0.28
CA GLY A 331 10.01 20.46 0.60
C GLY A 331 10.31 21.88 0.11
N GLY A 332 11.04 22.68 0.90
CA GLY A 332 11.46 24.03 0.50
C GLY A 332 12.58 24.04 -0.55
N GLY A 333 12.63 25.08 -1.36
CA GLY A 333 13.74 25.31 -2.29
C GLY A 333 15.03 25.64 -1.55
N GLY A 334 16.18 25.33 -2.14
CA GLY A 334 17.48 25.65 -1.57
C GLY A 334 18.36 26.35 -2.58
N PHE A 335 19.19 27.29 -2.15
CA PHE A 335 20.26 27.83 -2.99
C PHE A 335 21.56 27.86 -2.20
N LYS A 336 21.90 28.98 -1.58
CA LYS A 336 23.02 29.10 -0.66
C LYS A 336 22.71 28.49 0.69
N TYR A 337 21.44 28.52 1.10
CA TYR A 337 20.93 27.88 2.30
C TYR A 337 20.06 26.67 1.95
N PRO A 338 20.04 25.64 2.81
CA PRO A 338 19.24 24.47 2.57
C PRO A 338 17.74 24.78 2.68
N GLY A 339 16.92 24.05 1.91
CA GLY A 339 15.47 24.06 2.07
C GLY A 339 15.02 23.09 3.15
N ALA A 340 13.94 23.42 3.85
CA ALA A 340 13.38 22.58 4.92
C ALA A 340 12.47 21.46 4.41
N GLY A 341 12.27 20.43 5.23
CA GLY A 341 11.43 19.28 4.90
C GLY A 341 9.94 19.60 4.98
N GLY A 342 9.13 19.08 4.05
CA GLY A 342 7.67 19.14 4.15
C GLY A 342 7.11 18.12 5.15
N GLY A 343 5.80 18.10 5.37
CA GLY A 343 5.16 17.11 6.25
C GLY A 343 3.84 17.61 6.81
N TYR A 344 3.50 17.18 8.03
CA TYR A 344 2.25 17.60 8.68
C TYR A 344 2.32 19.09 8.96
N SER A 345 3.40 19.57 9.54
CA SER A 345 3.52 20.97 9.92
C SER A 345 4.65 21.70 9.20
N GLY A 346 5.45 20.99 8.39
CA GLY A 346 6.61 21.55 7.70
C GLY A 346 7.77 21.92 8.65
N GLY A 347 9.00 21.77 8.18
CA GLY A 347 10.20 22.22 8.87
C GLY A 347 10.46 23.70 8.57
N GLY A 348 11.08 24.41 9.49
CA GLY A 348 11.52 25.78 9.25
C GLY A 348 12.99 25.84 8.85
N VAL A 349 13.48 27.05 8.59
CA VAL A 349 14.91 27.30 8.42
C VAL A 349 15.36 28.26 9.52
N LEU A 350 16.33 27.84 10.33
CA LEU A 350 16.90 28.68 11.38
C LEU A 350 18.29 29.14 10.98
N MET A 351 18.48 30.46 10.93
CA MET A 351 19.79 31.10 10.87
C MET A 351 20.15 31.68 12.24
N ASN A 352 21.32 31.30 12.75
CA ASN A 352 21.87 31.83 14.00
C ASN A 352 23.35 32.16 13.81
N GLY A 353 23.66 33.45 13.63
CA GLY A 353 24.98 33.87 13.15
C GLY A 353 25.21 33.35 11.72
N ASN A 354 26.36 32.72 11.47
CA ASN A 354 26.67 32.15 10.14
C ASN A 354 26.09 30.75 9.92
N LYS A 355 25.51 30.15 10.98
CA LYS A 355 25.00 28.78 10.95
C LYS A 355 23.55 28.76 10.46
N VAL A 356 23.30 27.97 9.42
CA VAL A 356 21.95 27.73 8.89
C VAL A 356 21.62 26.25 8.93
N ILE A 357 20.47 25.93 9.54
CA ILE A 357 19.96 24.55 9.61
C ILE A 357 18.55 24.53 9.02
N ALA A 358 18.33 23.59 8.09
CA ALA A 358 17.01 23.23 7.62
C ALA A 358 16.38 22.20 8.54
N GLY A 359 15.19 22.52 9.05
CA GLY A 359 14.38 21.65 9.89
C GLY A 359 13.72 20.53 9.10
N GLY A 360 13.43 19.43 9.79
CA GLY A 360 12.53 18.39 9.29
C GLY A 360 11.07 18.71 9.64
N GLY A 361 10.14 18.26 8.80
CA GLY A 361 8.72 18.45 9.02
C GLY A 361 8.15 17.59 10.16
N GLY A 362 7.05 18.06 10.76
CA GLY A 362 6.26 17.27 11.71
C GLY A 362 5.54 16.08 11.06
N SER A 363 5.17 15.10 11.86
CA SER A 363 4.35 13.94 11.52
C SER A 363 2.98 14.00 12.19
N PHE A 364 2.06 13.14 11.78
CA PHE A 364 0.73 13.04 12.37
C PHE A 364 0.18 11.62 12.25
N ASN A 365 -0.59 11.16 13.22
CA ASN A 365 -1.19 9.83 13.19
C ASN A 365 -2.48 9.78 14.01
N ARG A 366 -3.61 9.52 13.35
CA ARG A 366 -4.91 9.30 14.00
C ARG A 366 -5.23 7.82 14.23
N GLY A 367 -4.36 6.92 13.76
CA GLY A 367 -4.54 5.48 13.89
C GLY A 367 -4.26 5.01 15.30
N VAL A 368 -4.69 3.79 15.59
CA VAL A 368 -4.35 3.07 16.83
C VAL A 368 -3.14 2.15 16.61
N ASN A 369 -2.53 1.66 17.68
CA ASN A 369 -1.34 0.78 17.64
C ASN A 369 -0.19 1.40 16.84
N GLN A 370 0.24 2.58 17.31
CA GLN A 370 1.32 3.39 16.75
C GLN A 370 2.68 2.83 17.15
#